data_AF-A0A3M6JZV6-F1
#
_entry.id   AF-A0A3M6JZV6-F1
#
_cell.length_a   1.000
_cell.length_b   1.000
_cell.length_c   1.000
_cell.angle_alpha   90.00
_cell.angle_beta   90.00
_cell.angle_gamma   90.00
#
_symmetry.space_group_name_H-M   'P 1'
#
loop_
_entity.id
_entity.type
_entity.pdbx_description
1 polymer ?
#
loop_
_entity_poly.entity_id
_entity_poly.type
_entity_poly.pdbx_seq_one_letter_code
_entity_poly.pdbx_strand_id
1 'polypeptide(L)' 'MGFKDLFVGGNEGNIPVKVKCTGCERITVVKIPSDKDFAKWNAKSSCGQCGATNCWQKV' A
#
# COMPACT_ATOMS: atom_id res chain seq x y z
N MET A 1 16.26 8.33 -9.49
CA MET A 1 15.81 7.07 -8.87
C MET A 1 14.29 7.11 -8.79
N GLY A 2 13.64 6.60 -9.84
CA GLY A 2 12.21 6.76 -10.08
C GLY A 2 11.38 5.85 -9.18
N PHE A 3 10.26 6.40 -8.71
CA PHE A 3 9.18 5.74 -7.98
C PHE A 3 8.68 4.56 -8.81
N LYS A 4 9.34 3.41 -8.61
CA LYS A 4 9.17 2.17 -9.34
C LYS A 4 7.70 1.81 -9.32
N ASP A 5 7.10 1.85 -10.50
CA ASP A 5 5.73 1.51 -10.84
C ASP A 5 5.29 0.15 -10.27
N LEU A 6 5.03 0.12 -8.96
CA LEU A 6 4.18 -0.87 -8.30
C LEU A 6 2.71 -0.71 -8.73
N PHE A 7 2.44 0.16 -9.72
CA PHE A 7 1.18 0.37 -10.40
C PHE A 7 0.96 -0.57 -11.59
N VAL A 8 1.91 -1.46 -11.92
CA VAL A 8 1.75 -2.44 -13.00
C VAL A 8 1.24 -3.77 -12.44
N GLY A 9 -0.06 -3.95 -12.58
CA GLY A 9 -0.75 -5.20 -12.34
C GLY A 9 -2.23 -5.02 -12.57
N GLY A 10 -2.64 -4.94 -13.83
CA GLY A 10 -4.05 -5.02 -14.22
C GLY A 10 -4.64 -6.31 -13.70
N ASN A 11 -5.34 -6.24 -12.57
CA ASN A 11 -6.20 -7.29 -12.08
C ASN A 11 -7.52 -6.62 -11.74
N GLU A 12 -8.58 -7.01 -12.44
CA GLU A 12 -9.96 -6.48 -12.36
C GLU A 12 -10.64 -6.75 -10.99
N GLY A 13 -9.85 -7.02 -9.93
CA GLY A 13 -10.31 -7.32 -8.58
C GLY A 13 -9.55 -6.58 -7.46
N ASN A 14 -8.86 -5.48 -7.77
CA ASN A 14 -8.21 -4.65 -6.74
C ASN A 14 -9.15 -3.56 -6.22
N ILE A 15 -9.38 -3.54 -4.91
CA ILE A 15 -10.12 -2.48 -4.23
C ILE A 15 -9.18 -1.31 -3.89
N PRO A 16 -9.56 -0.05 -4.20
CA PRO A 16 -8.84 1.11 -3.69
C PRO A 16 -9.09 1.24 -2.19
N VAL A 17 -8.03 1.17 -1.39
CA VAL A 17 -8.06 1.29 0.06
C VAL A 17 -7.26 2.53 0.45
N LYS A 18 -7.90 3.44 1.19
CA LYS A 18 -7.23 4.59 1.76
C LYS A 18 -6.41 4.15 2.96
N VAL A 19 -5.12 4.49 2.95
CA VAL A 19 -4.17 4.10 3.99
C VAL A 19 -3.35 5.30 4.44
N LYS A 20 -3.08 5.38 5.74
CA LYS A 20 -2.13 6.29 6.35
C LYS A 20 -0.89 5.49 6.75
N CYS A 21 0.31 5.88 6.31
CA CYS A 21 1.52 5.32 6.89
C CYS A 21 1.77 5.97 8.26
N THR A 22 1.93 5.18 9.31
CA THR A 22 2.20 5.67 10.67
C THR A 22 3.58 6.26 10.84
N GLY A 23 4.56 5.81 10.05
CA GLY A 23 5.94 6.28 10.15
C GLY A 23 6.17 7.68 9.57
N CYS A 24 5.39 8.10 8.59
CA CYS A 24 5.50 9.43 7.95
C CYS A 24 4.20 10.22 7.97
N GLU A 25 3.16 9.67 8.59
CA GLU A 25 1.80 10.22 8.71
C GLU A 25 1.11 10.59 7.39
N ARG A 26 1.63 10.13 6.26
CA ARG A 26 1.08 10.41 4.93
C ARG A 26 -0.10 9.50 4.62
N ILE A 27 -1.16 10.12 4.13
CA ILE A 27 -2.34 9.43 3.61
C ILE A 27 -2.17 9.22 2.11
N THR A 28 -2.40 8.00 1.64
CA THR A 28 -2.40 7.62 0.23
C THR A 28 -3.50 6.60 -0.04
N VAL A 29 -3.76 6.32 -1.32
CA VAL A 29 -4.70 5.28 -1.73
C VAL A 29 -3.92 4.17 -2.40
N VAL A 30 -4.04 2.95 -1.87
CA VAL A 30 -3.37 1.76 -2.39
C VAL A 30 -4.40 0.80 -2.95
N LYS A 31 -4.05 0.10 -4.02
CA LYS A 31 -4.90 -0.91 -4.63
C LYS A 31 -4.55 -2.26 -4.01
N ILE A 32 -5.48 -2.82 -3.25
CA ILE A 32 -5.28 -4.10 -2.56
C ILE A 32 -6.18 -5.14 -3.26
N PRO A 33 -5.66 -6.33 -3.62
CA PRO A 33 -6.51 -7.38 -4.17
C PRO A 33 -7.63 -7.70 -3.17
N SER A 34 -8.88 -7.75 -3.63
CA SER A 34 -10.03 -8.00 -2.76
C SER A 34 -9.97 -9.38 -2.09
N ASP A 35 -9.23 -10.33 -2.69
CA ASP A 35 -8.95 -11.66 -2.16
C ASP A 35 -7.82 -11.68 -1.11
N LYS A 36 -7.06 -10.59 -0.96
CA LYS A 36 -5.92 -10.51 -0.03
C LYS A 36 -6.21 -9.66 1.19
N ASP A 37 -5.87 -10.23 2.34
CA ASP A 37 -5.92 -9.53 3.61
C ASP A 37 -4.95 -8.34 3.66
N PHE A 38 -5.43 -7.24 4.25
CA PHE A 38 -4.67 -6.01 4.41
C PHE A 38 -3.37 -6.19 5.20
N ALA A 39 -3.39 -6.99 6.26
CA ALA A 39 -2.21 -7.23 7.08
C ALA A 39 -1.13 -7.96 6.27
N LYS A 40 -1.52 -8.94 5.44
CA LYS A 40 -0.60 -9.63 4.52
C LYS A 40 -0.03 -8.70 3.45
N TRP A 41 -0.85 -7.78 2.92
CA TRP A 41 -0.38 -6.76 1.98
C TRP A 41 0.56 -5.75 2.65
N ASN A 42 0.23 -5.26 3.85
CA ASN A 42 1.01 -4.29 4.63
C ASN A 42 2.37 -4.86 5.04
N ALA A 43 2.42 -6.13 5.42
CA ALA A 43 3.67 -6.82 5.74
C ALA A 43 4.64 -6.91 4.55
N LYS A 44 4.13 -6.94 3.31
CA LYS A 44 4.94 -6.95 2.09
C LYS A 44 5.14 -5.56 1.47
N SER A 45 4.34 -4.58 1.88
CA SER A 45 4.33 -3.25 1.28
C SER A 45 5.12 -2.27 2.13
N SER A 46 6.27 -1.84 1.60
CA SER A 46 7.06 -0.78 2.19
C SER A 46 6.51 0.60 1.81
N CYS A 47 6.62 1.55 2.71
CA CYS A 47 6.33 2.95 2.40
C CYS A 47 7.40 3.51 1.48
N GLY A 48 7.01 3.98 0.29
CA GLY A 48 7.93 4.61 -0.65
C GLY A 48 8.53 5.93 -0.15
N GLN A 49 7.97 6.53 0.91
CA GLN A 49 8.43 7.80 1.48
C GLN A 49 9.44 7.60 2.62
N CYS A 50 9.12 6.75 3.60
CA CYS A 50 10.00 6.52 4.76
C CYS A 50 10.74 5.18 4.74
N GLY A 51 10.49 4.32 3.75
CA GLY A 51 11.09 2.99 3.66
C GLY A 51 10.56 1.99 4.68
N ALA A 52 9.68 2.40 5.60
CA ALA A 52 9.15 1.53 6.65
C ALA A 52 8.20 0.46 6.09
N THR A 53 8.41 -0.78 6.47
CA THR A 53 7.52 -1.91 6.20
C THR A 53 6.46 -2.01 7.30
N ASN A 54 5.26 -2.52 6.98
CA ASN A 54 4.18 -2.70 7.95
C ASN A 54 3.67 -1.39 8.61
N CYS A 55 3.88 -0.22 7.99
CA CYS A 55 3.44 1.06 8.55
C CYS A 55 2.03 1.49 8.12
N TRP A 56 1.36 0.77 7.23
CA TRP A 56 0.09 1.21 6.67
C TRP A 56 -1.07 0.92 7.63
N GLN A 57 -1.89 1.93 7.92
CA GLN A 57 -3.17 1.82 8.62
C GLN A 57 -4.31 2.23 7.70
N LYS A 58 -5.43 1.51 7.73
CA LYS A 58 -6.64 1.94 7.02
C LYS A 58 -7.23 3.18 7.69
N VAL A 59 -7.71 4.13 6.88
CA VAL A 59 -8.39 5.37 7.31
C VAL A 59 -9.67 5.59 6.55
#